data_AF-A0A6G9CMC0-F1
#
_entry.id   AF-A0A6G9CMC0-F1
#
_cell.length_a   1.000
_cell.length_b   1.000
_cell.length_c   1.000
_cell.angle_alpha   90.00
_cell.angle_beta   90.00
_cell.angle_gamma   90.00
#
_symmetry.space_group_name_H-M   'P 1'
#
loop_
_entity.id
_entity.type
_entity.pdbx_description
1 polymer ?
#
loop_
_entity_poly.entity_id
_entity_poly.type
_entity_poly.pdbx_seq_one_letter_code
_entity_poly.pdbx_strand_id
1 'polypeptide(L)'
;MDEGFVVGDPITELVDALLIVSRGKVQTRFRRRDELDWSLRVETTDSENIIEGQGKPARRSSRARGQRVAYVRVSAADQNEARQLEAVGECDRVYVEKESGRSRADREKLAECIGYLRDGDELVVASMDRLARSLVDLKQIVGEVTAKGASVVFVHERATYAAGAQDPRADLMLSLLGAFAEFERAIIRERQAEGIAIAKANGKYKGRKRVLTEGQIDRARDRIGKGEGPSAIARELGVGRSTLYRALQRQT
;
A
#
# COMPACT_ATOMS: atom_id res chain seq x y z
N MET A 1 -28.62 -54.57 -51.33
CA MET A 1 -27.50 -54.71 -52.27
C MET A 1 -26.67 -53.43 -52.12
N ASP A 2 -26.21 -53.12 -50.91
CA ASP A 2 -25.07 -53.69 -50.16
C ASP A 2 -23.72 -53.18 -50.67
N GLU A 3 -22.87 -52.92 -49.66
CA GLU A 3 -21.40 -52.72 -49.69
C GLU A 3 -20.93 -51.26 -49.89
N GLY A 4 -20.28 -50.59 -48.94
CA GLY A 4 -19.91 -50.95 -47.57
C GLY A 4 -19.42 -49.70 -46.81
N PHE A 5 -19.71 -49.66 -45.51
CA PHE A 5 -19.27 -48.62 -44.58
C PHE A 5 -17.88 -49.00 -44.05
N VAL A 6 -16.84 -48.27 -44.46
CA VAL A 6 -15.49 -48.36 -43.87
C VAL A 6 -15.34 -47.21 -42.89
N VAL A 7 -15.32 -47.53 -41.59
CA VAL A 7 -14.92 -46.59 -40.54
C VAL A 7 -13.39 -46.51 -40.56
N GLY A 8 -12.86 -45.39 -41.05
CA GLY A 8 -11.48 -44.97 -40.81
C GLY A 8 -11.48 -43.80 -39.85
N ASP A 9 -10.79 -43.92 -38.72
CA ASP A 9 -10.53 -42.84 -37.77
C ASP A 9 -9.84 -41.65 -38.45
N PRO A 10 -10.31 -40.39 -38.24
CA PRO A 10 -9.49 -39.21 -38.45
C PRO A 10 -9.14 -38.60 -37.09
N ILE A 11 -8.20 -39.22 -36.37
CA ILE A 11 -7.35 -38.52 -35.37
C ILE A 11 -6.20 -37.76 -36.07
N THR A 12 -6.19 -37.68 -37.41
CA THR A 12 -5.14 -37.00 -38.15
C THR A 12 -5.76 -36.23 -39.30
N GLU A 13 -5.30 -34.99 -39.53
CA GLU A 13 -5.76 -34.01 -40.54
C GLU A 13 -6.88 -33.04 -40.12
N LEU A 14 -6.54 -32.09 -39.25
CA LEU A 14 -7.17 -30.75 -39.25
C LEU A 14 -6.15 -29.71 -38.74
N VAL A 15 -5.10 -29.51 -39.54
CA VAL A 15 -4.10 -28.45 -39.35
C VAL A 15 -4.32 -27.34 -40.39
N ASP A 16 -4.26 -26.10 -39.91
CA ASP A 16 -4.23 -24.83 -40.67
C ASP A 16 -5.55 -24.34 -41.33
N ALA A 17 -6.43 -23.74 -40.53
CA ALA A 17 -7.39 -22.76 -41.04
C ALA A 17 -6.75 -21.35 -41.05
N LEU A 18 -6.46 -20.83 -42.25
CA LEU A 18 -5.90 -19.50 -42.49
C LEU A 18 -7.00 -18.51 -42.87
N LEU A 19 -7.19 -17.43 -42.11
CA LEU A 19 -8.13 -16.37 -42.49
C LEU A 19 -7.37 -15.21 -43.15
N ILE A 20 -7.70 -14.88 -44.39
CA ILE A 20 -7.11 -13.75 -45.13
C ILE A 20 -8.19 -12.67 -45.31
N VAL A 21 -7.92 -11.46 -44.81
CA VAL A 21 -8.77 -10.28 -45.03
C VAL A 21 -8.03 -9.30 -45.93
N SER A 22 -8.69 -8.85 -47.00
CA SER A 22 -8.12 -7.93 -47.99
C SER A 22 -8.82 -6.58 -47.96
N ARG A 23 -8.03 -5.49 -47.92
CA ARG A 23 -8.49 -4.11 -48.20
C ARG A 23 -7.48 -3.44 -49.12
N GLY A 24 -7.82 -3.27 -50.39
CA GLY A 24 -6.92 -2.72 -51.40
C GLY A 24 -5.74 -3.65 -51.72
N LYS A 25 -4.53 -3.12 -51.86
CA LYS A 25 -3.31 -3.91 -52.15
C LYS A 25 -2.71 -4.61 -50.91
N VAL A 26 -3.32 -4.47 -49.74
CA VAL A 26 -2.80 -5.02 -48.48
C VAL A 26 -3.56 -6.29 -48.13
N GLN A 27 -2.83 -7.41 -48.03
CA GLN A 27 -3.37 -8.66 -47.50
C GLN A 27 -2.97 -8.79 -46.03
N THR A 28 -3.95 -8.99 -45.15
CA THR A 28 -3.70 -9.27 -43.73
C THR A 28 -4.07 -10.72 -43.45
N ARG A 29 -3.11 -11.48 -42.94
CA ARG A 29 -3.22 -12.91 -42.67
C ARG A 29 -3.33 -13.14 -41.17
N PHE A 30 -4.41 -13.77 -40.73
CA PHE A 30 -4.63 -14.13 -39.33
C PHE A 30 -4.47 -15.63 -39.15
N ARG A 31 -3.57 -16.03 -38.24
CA ARG A 31 -3.42 -17.42 -37.78
C ARG A 31 -3.97 -17.50 -36.36
N ARG A 32 -4.79 -18.51 -36.06
CA ARG A 32 -5.25 -18.76 -34.68
C ARG A 32 -4.06 -19.30 -33.89
N ARG A 33 -3.72 -18.65 -32.78
CA ARG A 33 -2.63 -19.04 -31.89
C ARG A 33 -3.26 -19.48 -30.57
N ASP A 34 -3.15 -20.77 -30.27
CA ASP A 34 -3.14 -21.23 -28.89
C ASP A 34 -1.72 -20.97 -28.37
N GLU A 35 -1.60 -20.52 -27.12
CA GLU A 35 -0.38 -20.16 -26.38
C GLU A 35 0.05 -18.67 -26.40
N LEU A 36 0.13 -18.14 -25.17
CA LEU A 36 0.43 -16.77 -24.77
C LEU A 36 1.90 -16.41 -25.02
N ASP A 37 2.15 -15.57 -26.02
CA ASP A 37 3.34 -14.72 -26.12
C ASP A 37 2.98 -13.46 -26.95
N TRP A 38 3.18 -12.27 -26.36
CA TRP A 38 2.64 -10.99 -26.85
C TRP A 38 3.69 -10.10 -27.54
N SER A 39 4.61 -10.64 -28.33
CA SER A 39 5.41 -9.78 -29.22
C SER A 39 4.68 -9.52 -30.55
N LEU A 40 3.98 -8.38 -30.65
CA LEU A 40 3.44 -7.90 -31.92
C LEU A 40 4.59 -7.31 -32.76
N ARG A 41 5.21 -8.11 -33.64
CA ARG A 41 6.04 -7.59 -34.74
C ARG A 41 5.20 -7.52 -36.00
N VAL A 42 5.07 -6.31 -36.53
CA VAL A 42 4.61 -6.10 -37.90
C VAL A 42 5.83 -6.28 -38.79
N GLU A 43 5.93 -7.45 -39.43
CA GLU A 43 6.96 -7.71 -40.44
C GLU A 43 6.39 -7.35 -41.82
N THR A 44 6.86 -6.23 -42.37
CA THR A 44 6.75 -5.96 -43.81
C THR A 44 7.93 -6.67 -44.47
N THR A 45 7.67 -7.77 -45.17
CA THR A 45 8.68 -8.48 -45.96
C THR A 45 8.80 -7.85 -47.34
N ASP A 46 9.91 -7.18 -47.61
CA ASP A 46 10.57 -7.27 -48.91
C ASP A 46 11.66 -8.35 -48.80
N SER A 47 11.57 -9.32 -49.68
CA SER A 47 12.42 -10.51 -49.79
C SER A 47 13.86 -10.13 -50.13
N GLU A 48 14.84 -10.63 -49.37
CA GLU A 48 16.01 -11.41 -49.85
C GLU A 48 17.07 -11.61 -48.75
N ASN A 49 17.68 -12.79 -48.78
CA ASN A 49 18.84 -13.30 -48.03
C ASN A 49 18.65 -13.86 -46.60
N ILE A 50 18.62 -15.20 -46.57
CA ILE A 50 18.87 -16.07 -45.42
C ILE A 50 20.39 -16.19 -45.23
N ILE A 51 20.89 -15.83 -44.06
CA ILE A 51 22.20 -16.28 -43.56
C ILE A 51 21.99 -16.81 -42.14
N GLU A 52 21.99 -18.13 -41.98
CA GLU A 52 22.10 -18.78 -40.66
C GLU A 52 23.52 -18.60 -40.13
N GLY A 53 23.67 -17.94 -38.99
CA GLY A 53 24.98 -17.70 -38.37
C GLY A 53 24.85 -17.26 -36.92
N GLN A 54 24.84 -18.26 -36.03
CA GLN A 54 25.05 -18.23 -34.57
C GLN A 54 24.81 -16.90 -33.82
N GLY A 55 23.74 -16.89 -33.02
CA GLY A 55 23.32 -15.76 -32.18
C GLY A 55 24.41 -15.29 -31.22
N LYS A 56 25.16 -14.27 -31.64
CA LYS A 56 25.92 -13.37 -30.77
C LYS A 56 24.93 -12.78 -29.75
N PRO A 57 25.19 -12.80 -28.42
CA PRO A 57 24.23 -12.26 -27.45
C PRO A 57 23.94 -10.81 -27.83
N ALA A 58 22.65 -10.53 -28.06
CA ALA A 58 22.19 -9.22 -28.49
C ALA A 58 22.72 -8.18 -27.50
N ARG A 59 23.61 -7.30 -27.98
CA ARG A 59 24.00 -6.10 -27.25
C ARG A 59 22.71 -5.32 -26.99
N ARG A 60 22.26 -5.29 -25.73
CA ARG A 60 21.11 -4.49 -25.30
C ARG A 60 21.36 -3.06 -25.75
N SER A 61 20.50 -2.55 -26.63
CA SER A 61 20.57 -1.17 -27.08
C SER A 61 20.28 -0.24 -25.91
N SER A 62 21.21 0.68 -25.68
CA SER A 62 21.24 1.63 -24.57
C SER A 62 20.30 2.82 -24.80
N ARG A 63 18.98 2.58 -24.80
CA ARG A 63 18.02 3.59 -24.33
C ARG A 63 17.56 3.11 -22.97
N ALA A 64 18.02 3.77 -21.92
CA ALA A 64 17.70 3.42 -20.54
C ALA A 64 16.17 3.51 -20.36
N ARG A 65 15.49 2.36 -20.36
CA ARG A 65 14.18 2.26 -19.73
C ARG A 65 14.41 2.50 -18.24
N GLY A 66 13.58 3.32 -17.61
CA GLY A 66 13.59 3.47 -16.16
C GLY A 66 13.35 2.11 -15.49
N GLN A 67 13.83 1.98 -14.26
CA GLN A 67 13.80 0.73 -13.52
C GLN A 67 12.44 0.51 -12.88
N ARG A 68 12.02 -0.76 -12.81
CA ARG A 68 10.86 -1.19 -12.03
C ARG A 68 11.33 -1.57 -10.63
N VAL A 69 10.83 -0.86 -9.63
CA VAL A 69 11.21 -1.04 -8.23
C VAL A 69 9.96 -1.41 -7.46
N ALA A 70 9.93 -2.60 -6.84
CA ALA A 70 8.82 -3.02 -6.02
C ALA A 70 8.97 -2.60 -4.57
N TYR A 71 7.86 -2.25 -3.94
CA TYR A 71 7.73 -2.13 -2.49
C TYR A 71 6.67 -3.10 -1.98
N VAL A 72 7.04 -3.94 -1.02
CA VAL A 72 6.18 -4.98 -0.43
C VAL A 72 6.15 -4.78 1.08
N ARG A 73 4.97 -4.80 1.68
CA ARG A 73 4.80 -4.69 3.13
C ARG A 73 4.15 -5.96 3.67
N VAL A 74 4.82 -6.63 4.61
CA VAL A 74 4.36 -7.88 5.22
C VAL A 74 4.19 -7.70 6.72
N SER A 75 3.04 -8.08 7.26
CA SER A 75 2.85 -8.18 8.71
C SER A 75 3.32 -9.54 9.24
N ALA A 76 3.62 -9.62 10.54
CA ALA A 76 3.91 -10.92 11.19
C ALA A 76 2.73 -11.91 11.10
N ALA A 77 1.53 -11.43 10.78
CA ALA A 77 0.33 -12.23 10.54
C ALA A 77 0.03 -12.43 9.03
N ASP A 78 0.80 -11.82 8.13
CA ASP A 78 0.56 -11.89 6.69
C ASP A 78 1.12 -13.21 6.15
N GLN A 79 0.26 -14.22 6.03
CA GLN A 79 0.54 -15.49 5.34
C GLN A 79 0.75 -15.30 3.82
N ASN A 80 0.79 -14.06 3.31
CA ASN A 80 0.57 -13.74 1.91
C ASN A 80 1.72 -12.96 1.21
N GLU A 81 2.93 -12.95 1.78
CA GLU A 81 4.13 -12.35 1.16
C GLU A 81 4.32 -12.87 -0.28
N ALA A 82 4.19 -14.18 -0.47
CA ALA A 82 4.35 -14.83 -1.76
C ALA A 82 3.36 -14.28 -2.82
N ARG A 83 2.09 -14.04 -2.48
CA ARG A 83 1.12 -13.48 -3.44
C ARG A 83 1.40 -12.01 -3.76
N GLN A 84 1.95 -11.24 -2.81
CA GLN A 84 2.34 -9.86 -3.10
C GLN A 84 3.52 -9.81 -4.07
N LEU A 85 4.53 -10.67 -3.85
CA LEU A 85 5.69 -10.80 -4.75
C LEU A 85 5.28 -11.29 -6.14
N GLU A 86 4.36 -12.25 -6.23
CA GLU A 86 3.79 -12.70 -7.50
C GLU A 86 3.02 -11.58 -8.20
N ALA A 87 2.21 -10.81 -7.47
CA ALA A 87 1.42 -9.73 -8.04
C ALA A 87 2.28 -8.60 -8.63
N VAL A 88 3.37 -8.21 -7.96
CA VAL A 88 4.26 -7.16 -8.49
C VAL A 88 5.10 -7.61 -9.69
N GLY A 89 5.29 -8.93 -9.86
CA GLY A 89 6.02 -9.53 -10.96
C GLY A 89 7.52 -9.22 -10.95
N GLU A 90 8.17 -9.41 -12.10
CA GLU A 90 9.60 -9.12 -12.23
C GLU A 90 9.90 -7.63 -12.08
N CYS A 91 10.78 -7.31 -11.14
CA CYS A 91 11.25 -5.96 -10.83
C CYS A 91 12.78 -5.96 -10.73
N ASP A 92 13.42 -4.87 -11.14
CA ASP A 92 14.88 -4.67 -11.04
C ASP A 92 15.35 -4.65 -9.58
N ARG A 93 14.48 -4.20 -8.67
CA ARG A 93 14.76 -4.16 -7.23
C ARG A 93 13.49 -4.31 -6.42
N VAL A 94 13.57 -5.00 -5.28
CA VAL A 94 12.45 -5.21 -4.35
C VAL A 94 12.85 -4.75 -2.95
N TYR A 95 12.01 -3.92 -2.34
CA TYR A 95 12.12 -3.50 -0.95
C TYR A 95 11.01 -4.16 -0.14
N VAL A 96 11.38 -4.94 0.88
CA VAL A 96 10.44 -5.65 1.74
C VAL A 96 10.44 -5.03 3.13
N GLU A 97 9.31 -4.47 3.52
CA GLU A 97 9.06 -3.89 4.84
C GLU A 97 8.37 -4.92 5.74
N LYS A 98 9.03 -5.35 6.82
CA LYS A 98 8.46 -6.28 7.80
C LYS A 98 7.84 -5.50 8.96
N GLU A 99 6.60 -5.80 9.35
CA GLU A 99 5.96 -5.07 10.46
C GLU A 99 6.75 -5.19 11.77
N SER A 100 7.27 -4.04 12.20
CA SER A 100 7.08 -3.55 13.57
C SER A 100 6.56 -2.10 13.62
N GLY A 101 6.51 -1.41 12.47
CA GLY A 101 6.20 0.01 12.39
C GLY A 101 4.72 0.36 12.36
N ARG A 102 4.25 1.11 13.38
CA ARG A 102 2.87 1.67 13.41
C ARG A 102 2.76 2.97 12.61
N SER A 103 3.86 3.69 12.39
CA SER A 103 3.90 5.02 11.79
C SER A 103 4.74 5.08 10.51
N ARG A 104 4.64 6.19 9.75
CA ARG A 104 5.51 6.44 8.59
C ARG A 104 6.99 6.52 8.96
N ALA A 105 7.30 7.03 10.15
CA ALA A 105 8.66 7.14 10.66
C ALA A 105 9.31 5.76 10.88
N ASP A 106 8.51 4.72 11.01
CA ASP A 106 8.97 3.35 11.23
C ASP A 106 9.09 2.54 9.91
N ARG A 107 8.93 3.18 8.74
CA ARG A 107 9.02 2.55 7.41
C ARG A 107 10.34 2.90 6.70
N GLU A 108 11.44 2.38 7.23
CA GLU A 108 12.78 2.63 6.70
C GLU A 108 12.93 2.12 5.25
N LYS A 109 12.34 0.96 4.91
CA LYS A 109 12.45 0.40 3.57
C LYS A 109 11.65 1.17 2.55
N LEU A 110 10.52 1.76 2.94
CA LEU A 110 9.80 2.69 2.07
C LEU A 110 10.65 3.94 1.77
N ALA A 111 11.31 4.50 2.78
CA ALA A 111 12.17 5.66 2.61
C ALA A 111 13.39 5.35 1.71
N GLU A 112 14.05 4.21 1.91
CA GLU A 112 15.13 3.72 1.04
C GLU A 112 14.63 3.53 -0.40
N CYS A 113 13.46 2.93 -0.57
CA CYS A 113 12.84 2.70 -1.87
C CYS A 113 12.59 4.02 -2.61
N ILE A 114 11.92 4.98 -1.97
CA ILE A 114 11.67 6.30 -2.56
C ILE A 114 13.00 7.01 -2.83
N GLY A 115 13.98 6.91 -1.95
CA GLY A 115 15.32 7.49 -2.11
C GLY A 115 16.06 6.97 -3.34
N TYR A 116 15.86 5.70 -3.69
CA TYR A 116 16.49 5.04 -4.83
C TYR A 116 15.92 5.48 -6.19
N LEU A 117 14.62 5.80 -6.24
CA LEU A 117 13.91 6.15 -7.48
C LEU A 117 14.48 7.41 -8.15
N ARG A 118 14.54 7.35 -9.49
CA ARG A 118 14.98 8.39 -10.41
C ARG A 118 13.90 8.69 -11.44
N ASP A 119 14.11 9.76 -12.20
CA ASP A 119 13.27 10.12 -13.33
C ASP A 119 13.09 8.94 -14.30
N GLY A 120 11.85 8.64 -14.65
CA GLY A 120 11.47 7.53 -15.51
C GLY A 120 11.30 6.17 -14.83
N ASP A 121 11.66 6.02 -13.54
CA ASP A 121 11.46 4.77 -12.80
C ASP A 121 9.98 4.52 -12.46
N GLU A 122 9.62 3.25 -12.20
CA GLU A 122 8.29 2.82 -11.75
C GLU A 122 8.37 2.21 -10.35
N LEU A 123 7.65 2.78 -9.39
CA LEU A 123 7.37 2.16 -8.10
C LEU A 123 6.16 1.24 -8.24
N VAL A 124 6.39 -0.07 -8.18
CA VAL A 124 5.35 -1.09 -8.30
C VAL A 124 4.90 -1.55 -6.91
N VAL A 125 3.59 -1.53 -6.66
CA VAL A 125 3.00 -1.97 -5.38
C VAL A 125 1.78 -2.82 -5.65
N ALA A 126 1.58 -3.88 -4.86
CA ALA A 126 0.46 -4.80 -5.04
C ALA A 126 -0.91 -4.10 -4.95
N SER A 127 -1.09 -3.21 -3.96
CA SER A 127 -2.32 -2.45 -3.72
C SER A 127 -2.07 -1.17 -2.90
N MET A 128 -3.05 -0.26 -2.86
CA MET A 128 -2.93 1.01 -2.16
C MET A 128 -2.76 0.84 -0.64
N ASP A 129 -3.45 -0.12 -0.02
CA ASP A 129 -3.37 -0.42 1.42
C ASP A 129 -1.99 -0.97 1.83
N ARG A 130 -1.26 -1.57 0.89
CA ARG A 130 0.11 -2.05 1.09
C ARG A 130 1.12 -0.91 1.05
N LEU A 131 0.86 0.14 0.27
CA LEU A 131 1.70 1.34 0.25
C LEU A 131 1.49 2.22 1.49
N ALA A 132 0.23 2.51 1.85
CA ALA A 132 -0.11 3.54 2.83
C ALA A 132 -1.12 3.06 3.89
N ARG A 133 -1.06 3.65 5.10
CA ARG A 133 -2.03 3.38 6.19
C ARG A 133 -3.20 4.38 6.24
N SER A 134 -3.12 5.45 5.45
CA SER A 134 -4.18 6.46 5.34
C SER A 134 -4.12 7.15 3.98
N LEU A 135 -5.21 7.77 3.56
CA LEU A 135 -5.21 8.52 2.30
C LEU A 135 -4.22 9.68 2.30
N VAL A 136 -4.12 10.43 3.41
CA VAL A 136 -3.17 11.55 3.51
C VAL A 136 -1.74 11.06 3.25
N ASP A 137 -1.40 9.92 3.85
CA ASP A 137 -0.11 9.26 3.65
C ASP A 137 0.07 8.79 2.20
N LEU A 138 -0.96 8.19 1.59
CA LEU A 138 -0.94 7.76 0.19
C LEU A 138 -0.67 8.93 -0.75
N LYS A 139 -1.41 10.04 -0.60
CA LYS A 139 -1.25 11.24 -1.42
C LYS A 139 0.16 11.84 -1.30
N GLN A 140 0.71 11.87 -0.09
CA GLN A 140 2.07 12.34 0.15
C GLN A 140 3.11 11.45 -0.53
N ILE A 141 3.01 10.13 -0.40
CA ILE A 141 3.94 9.18 -1.04
C ILE A 141 3.89 9.30 -2.57
N VAL A 142 2.69 9.31 -3.16
CA VAL A 142 2.52 9.45 -4.61
C VAL A 142 3.07 10.80 -5.08
N GLY A 143 2.82 11.88 -4.34
CA GLY A 143 3.37 13.21 -4.64
C GLY A 143 4.89 13.24 -4.60
N GLU A 144 5.51 12.61 -3.60
CA GLU A 144 6.97 12.51 -3.49
C GLU A 144 7.61 11.73 -4.64
N VAL A 145 7.00 10.61 -5.06
CA VAL A 145 7.51 9.80 -6.17
C VAL A 145 7.35 10.54 -7.50
N THR A 146 6.17 11.11 -7.75
CA THR A 146 5.90 11.85 -9.00
C THR A 146 6.70 13.14 -9.10
N ALA A 147 6.99 13.83 -7.99
CA ALA A 147 7.88 14.99 -7.99
C ALA A 147 9.32 14.65 -8.43
N LYS A 148 9.74 13.37 -8.33
CA LYS A 148 11.04 12.88 -8.85
C LYS A 148 11.01 12.50 -10.33
N GLY A 149 9.86 12.60 -11.00
CA GLY A 149 9.68 12.13 -12.38
C GLY A 149 9.48 10.61 -12.49
N ALA A 150 9.36 9.91 -11.37
CA ALA A 150 8.99 8.50 -11.31
C ALA A 150 7.46 8.34 -11.31
N SER A 151 7.00 7.11 -11.57
CA SER A 151 5.58 6.75 -11.50
C SER A 151 5.29 5.77 -10.37
N VAL A 152 4.04 5.70 -9.91
CA VAL A 152 3.55 4.69 -8.96
C VAL A 152 2.51 3.83 -9.67
N VAL A 153 2.70 2.52 -9.66
CA VAL A 153 1.82 1.52 -10.28
C VAL A 153 1.21 0.65 -9.19
N PHE A 154 -0.13 0.64 -9.14
CA PHE A 154 -0.90 -0.25 -8.28
C PHE A 154 -1.50 -1.39 -9.09
N VAL A 155 -1.06 -2.63 -8.79
CA VAL A 155 -1.43 -3.82 -9.56
C VAL A 155 -2.91 -4.15 -9.42
N HIS A 156 -3.43 -4.17 -8.19
CA HIS A 156 -4.80 -4.57 -7.92
C HIS A 156 -5.82 -3.56 -8.48
N GLU A 157 -5.58 -2.28 -8.22
CA GLU A 157 -6.43 -1.17 -8.68
C GLU A 157 -6.24 -0.84 -10.16
N ARG A 158 -5.22 -1.43 -10.82
CA ARG A 158 -4.85 -1.17 -12.22
C ARG A 158 -4.70 0.33 -12.49
N ALA A 159 -4.04 1.02 -11.58
CA ALA A 159 -3.89 2.47 -11.59
C ALA A 159 -2.41 2.86 -11.63
N THR A 160 -2.07 3.84 -12.47
CA THR A 160 -0.71 4.40 -12.57
C THR A 160 -0.76 5.91 -12.38
N TYR A 161 0.14 6.42 -11.55
CA TYR A 161 0.28 7.84 -11.22
C TYR A 161 1.66 8.31 -11.66
N ALA A 162 1.76 9.31 -12.54
CA ALA A 162 3.03 9.81 -13.08
C ALA A 162 3.06 11.34 -13.11
N ALA A 163 4.27 11.92 -13.13
CA ALA A 163 4.45 13.36 -13.29
C ALA A 163 3.80 13.86 -14.59
N GLY A 164 2.95 14.90 -14.50
CA GLY A 164 2.24 15.46 -15.66
C GLY A 164 1.01 14.66 -16.11
N ALA A 165 0.79 13.46 -15.61
CA ALA A 165 -0.46 12.72 -15.77
C ALA A 165 -1.45 13.16 -14.68
N GLN A 166 -2.11 14.31 -14.89
CA GLN A 166 -3.35 14.56 -14.17
C GLN A 166 -4.42 13.64 -14.75
N ASP A 167 -4.58 12.45 -14.19
CA ASP A 167 -5.72 11.59 -14.48
C ASP A 167 -6.86 11.96 -13.52
N PRO A 168 -7.90 12.66 -14.00
CA PRO A 168 -9.03 13.05 -13.15
C PRO A 168 -9.75 11.85 -12.54
N ARG A 169 -9.62 10.66 -13.14
CA ARG A 169 -10.18 9.42 -12.56
C ARG A 169 -9.40 8.97 -11.34
N ALA A 170 -8.09 9.12 -11.37
CA ALA A 170 -7.20 8.79 -10.26
C ALA A 170 -7.43 9.76 -9.08
N ASP A 171 -7.56 11.07 -9.38
CA ASP A 171 -7.92 12.07 -8.37
C ASP A 171 -9.33 11.85 -7.78
N LEU A 172 -10.31 11.47 -8.61
CA LEU A 172 -11.65 11.12 -8.15
C LEU A 172 -11.63 9.87 -7.26
N MET A 173 -10.91 8.82 -7.67
CA MET A 173 -10.80 7.58 -6.90
C MET A 173 -10.13 7.82 -5.55
N LEU A 174 -9.04 8.60 -5.52
CA LEU A 174 -8.41 9.03 -4.28
C LEU A 174 -9.37 9.84 -3.40
N SER A 175 -10.16 10.74 -3.99
CA SER A 175 -11.14 11.54 -3.26
C SER A 175 -12.27 10.71 -2.66
N LEU A 176 -12.81 9.74 -3.42
CA LEU A 176 -13.84 8.81 -2.97
C LEU A 176 -13.34 7.89 -1.85
N LEU A 177 -12.13 7.35 -1.97
CA LEU A 177 -11.50 6.55 -0.92
C LEU A 177 -11.26 7.37 0.36
N GLY A 178 -10.95 8.66 0.21
CA GLY A 178 -10.85 9.60 1.34
C GLY A 178 -12.14 9.81 2.07
N ALA A 179 -13.23 10.03 1.31
CA ALA A 179 -14.56 10.16 1.86
C ALA A 179 -14.98 8.89 2.63
N PHE A 180 -14.67 7.70 2.10
CA PHE A 180 -14.92 6.43 2.78
C PHE A 180 -14.11 6.28 4.09
N ALA A 181 -12.83 6.65 4.09
CA ALA A 181 -12.00 6.58 5.29
C ALA A 181 -12.50 7.53 6.40
N GLU A 182 -12.94 8.74 6.04
CA GLU A 182 -13.53 9.68 7.01
C GLU A 182 -14.90 9.20 7.52
N PHE A 183 -15.69 8.57 6.65
CA PHE A 183 -16.94 7.92 7.02
C PHE A 183 -16.72 6.78 8.04
N GLU A 184 -15.79 5.86 7.78
CA GLU A 184 -15.48 4.77 8.73
C GLU A 184 -14.99 5.30 10.07
N ARG A 185 -14.11 6.31 10.07
CA ARG A 185 -13.66 6.98 11.30
C ARG A 185 -14.83 7.61 12.07
N ALA A 186 -15.79 8.20 11.36
CA ALA A 186 -16.98 8.77 11.98
C ALA A 186 -17.82 7.68 12.67
N ILE A 187 -18.08 6.56 11.99
CA ILE A 187 -18.83 5.42 12.56
C ILE A 187 -18.13 4.81 13.78
N ILE A 188 -16.80 4.67 13.75
CA ILE A 188 -16.04 4.16 14.92
C ILE A 188 -16.16 5.13 16.09
N ARG A 189 -16.03 6.44 15.85
CA ARG A 189 -16.17 7.48 16.88
C ARG A 189 -17.58 7.50 17.47
N GLU A 190 -18.60 7.34 16.65
CA GLU A 190 -20.00 7.26 17.06
C GLU A 190 -20.23 6.08 18.01
N ARG A 191 -19.84 4.87 17.61
CA ARG A 191 -19.93 3.66 18.45
C ARG A 191 -19.13 3.79 19.74
N GLN A 192 -17.97 4.43 19.70
CA GLN A 192 -17.18 4.70 20.88
C GLN A 192 -17.92 5.65 21.83
N ALA A 193 -18.54 6.71 21.31
CA ALA A 193 -19.31 7.66 22.10
C ALA A 193 -20.53 6.97 22.75
N GLU A 194 -21.24 6.11 22.02
CA GLU A 194 -22.32 5.28 22.56
C GLU A 194 -21.82 4.37 23.69
N GLY A 195 -20.71 3.65 23.47
CA GLY A 195 -20.10 2.79 24.49
C GLY A 195 -19.67 3.57 25.74
N ILE A 196 -19.13 4.79 25.56
CA ILE A 196 -18.80 5.70 26.67
C ILE A 196 -20.06 6.13 27.41
N ALA A 197 -21.13 6.49 26.69
CA ALA A 197 -22.40 6.90 27.30
C ALA A 197 -23.01 5.79 28.16
N ILE A 198 -23.05 4.55 27.63
CA ILE A 198 -23.51 3.37 28.37
C ILE A 198 -22.63 3.13 29.61
N ALA A 199 -21.31 3.18 29.47
CA ALA A 199 -20.39 2.98 30.59
C ALA A 199 -20.47 4.10 31.64
N LYS A 200 -20.80 5.35 31.26
CA LYS A 200 -21.09 6.45 32.18
C LYS A 200 -22.41 6.21 32.92
N ALA A 201 -23.47 5.84 32.22
CA ALA A 201 -24.76 5.51 32.83
C ALA A 201 -24.64 4.35 33.83
N ASN A 202 -23.83 3.34 33.52
CA ASN A 202 -23.54 2.21 34.39
C ASN A 202 -22.50 2.52 35.50
N GLY A 203 -22.09 3.79 35.67
CA GLY A 203 -21.18 4.20 36.76
C GLY A 203 -19.76 3.63 36.68
N LYS A 204 -19.32 3.12 35.51
CA LYS A 204 -18.01 2.48 35.35
C LYS A 204 -16.85 3.47 35.46
N TYR A 205 -17.09 4.74 35.09
CA TYR A 205 -16.10 5.81 35.20
C TYR A 205 -16.06 6.39 36.62
N LYS A 206 -15.12 5.92 37.45
CA LYS A 206 -14.88 6.43 38.82
C LYS A 206 -13.89 7.61 38.88
N GLY A 207 -13.58 8.20 37.73
CA GLY A 207 -12.56 9.24 37.60
C GLY A 207 -11.13 8.74 37.86
N ARG A 208 -10.17 9.67 37.87
CA ARG A 208 -8.77 9.37 38.21
C ARG A 208 -8.69 8.99 39.69
N LYS A 209 -8.10 7.84 40.02
CA LYS A 209 -7.83 7.44 41.41
C LYS A 209 -7.08 8.57 42.14
N ARG A 210 -7.49 8.85 43.38
CA ARG A 210 -6.83 9.84 44.24
C ARG A 210 -5.39 9.40 44.48
N VAL A 211 -4.46 10.36 44.35
CA VAL A 211 -3.02 10.10 44.53
C VAL A 211 -2.61 10.20 46.01
N LEU A 212 -3.29 11.04 46.78
CA LEU A 212 -3.10 11.17 48.23
C LEU A 212 -4.28 10.57 48.99
N THR A 213 -4.00 9.89 50.10
CA THR A 213 -5.01 9.42 51.06
C THR A 213 -5.41 10.55 52.01
N GLU A 214 -6.56 10.42 52.68
CA GLU A 214 -7.04 11.43 53.64
C GLU A 214 -6.03 11.65 54.76
N GLY A 215 -5.46 10.59 55.33
CA GLY A 215 -4.42 10.70 56.35
C GLY A 215 -3.09 11.31 55.85
N GLN A 216 -2.83 11.35 54.54
CA GLN A 216 -1.70 12.13 53.99
C GLN A 216 -2.05 13.61 53.87
N ILE A 217 -3.30 13.92 53.54
CA ILE A 217 -3.79 15.30 53.44
C ILE A 217 -3.84 15.94 54.83
N ASP A 218 -4.33 15.23 55.85
CA ASP A 218 -4.41 15.73 57.22
C ASP A 218 -3.00 16.01 57.79
N ARG A 219 -2.07 15.07 57.63
CA ARG A 219 -0.67 15.26 58.01
C ARG A 219 -0.02 16.44 57.30
N ALA A 220 -0.32 16.64 56.01
CA ALA A 220 0.18 17.79 55.27
C ALA A 220 -0.42 19.10 55.81
N ARG A 221 -1.71 19.11 56.18
CA ARG A 221 -2.41 20.27 56.77
C ARG A 221 -1.75 20.69 58.10
N ASP A 222 -1.47 19.73 58.98
CA ASP A 222 -0.80 19.98 60.26
C ASP A 222 0.62 20.53 60.10
N ARG A 223 1.39 19.96 59.17
CA ARG A 223 2.78 20.40 58.91
C ARG A 223 2.83 21.80 58.33
N ILE A 224 1.90 22.16 57.44
CA ILE A 224 1.76 23.53 56.94
C ILE A 224 1.39 24.48 58.09
N GLY A 225 0.48 24.07 58.99
CA GLY A 225 0.13 24.85 60.19
C GLY A 225 1.31 25.08 61.15
N LYS A 226 2.28 24.16 61.16
CA LYS A 226 3.55 24.28 61.90
C LYS A 226 4.62 25.11 61.18
N GLY A 227 4.31 25.69 60.01
CA GLY A 227 5.20 26.56 59.25
C GLY A 227 6.11 25.84 58.25
N GLU A 228 5.94 24.54 58.02
CA GLU A 228 6.72 23.85 56.98
C GLU A 228 6.31 24.27 55.57
N GLY A 229 7.32 24.43 54.70
CA GLY A 229 7.12 24.83 53.32
C GLY A 229 6.34 23.80 52.49
N PRO A 230 5.23 24.15 51.83
CA PRO A 230 4.40 23.23 51.02
C PRO A 230 5.18 22.50 49.90
N SER A 231 6.27 23.11 49.41
CA SER A 231 7.17 22.52 48.42
C SER A 231 7.93 21.30 48.94
N ALA A 232 8.34 21.31 50.22
CA ALA A 232 9.06 20.20 50.83
C ALA A 232 8.10 19.03 51.09
N ILE A 233 6.91 19.32 51.62
CA ILE A 233 5.85 18.35 51.89
C ILE A 233 5.39 17.66 50.60
N ALA A 234 5.19 18.42 49.52
CA ALA A 234 4.79 17.85 48.22
C ALA A 234 5.84 16.87 47.67
N ARG A 235 7.13 17.21 47.79
CA ARG A 235 8.25 16.37 47.35
C ARG A 235 8.32 15.07 48.15
N GLU A 236 8.15 15.14 49.46
CA GLU A 236 8.13 13.97 50.34
C GLU A 236 6.95 13.04 50.05
N LEU A 237 5.78 13.60 49.76
CA LEU A 237 4.58 12.85 49.36
C LEU A 237 4.61 12.36 47.90
N GLY A 238 5.68 12.64 47.15
CA GLY A 238 5.84 12.20 45.76
C GLY A 238 4.85 12.85 44.78
N VAL A 239 4.31 14.03 45.11
CA VAL A 239 3.33 14.74 44.28
C VAL A 239 3.81 16.13 43.87
N GLY A 240 3.27 16.66 42.78
CA GLY A 240 3.48 18.06 42.42
C GLY A 240 2.82 19.01 43.43
N ARG A 241 3.39 20.20 43.64
CA ARG A 241 2.83 21.24 44.53
C ARG A 241 1.37 21.55 44.22
N SER A 242 1.01 21.62 42.94
CA SER A 242 -0.37 21.84 42.49
C SER A 242 -1.33 20.72 42.91
N THR A 243 -0.84 19.47 42.94
CA THR A 243 -1.63 18.31 43.40
C THR A 243 -1.86 18.38 44.91
N LEU A 244 -0.83 18.77 45.68
CA LEU A 244 -0.94 18.97 47.13
C LEU A 244 -1.96 20.07 47.46
N TYR A 245 -1.83 21.26 46.88
CA TYR A 245 -2.78 22.36 47.13
C TYR A 245 -4.22 22.00 46.76
N ARG A 246 -4.41 21.34 45.61
CA ARG A 246 -5.73 20.92 45.14
C ARG A 246 -6.35 19.82 46.02
N ALA A 247 -5.52 19.01 46.68
CA ALA A 247 -5.96 18.05 47.69
C ALA A 247 -6.33 18.73 49.01
N LEU A 248 -5.59 19.76 49.43
CA LEU A 248 -5.84 20.52 50.66
C LEU A 248 -7.09 21.41 50.57
N GLN A 249 -7.41 21.94 49.39
CA GLN A 249 -8.57 22.82 49.14
C GLN A 249 -9.92 22.08 49.05
N ARG A 250 -9.93 20.78 48.82
CA ARG A 250 -11.19 20.00 48.83
C ARG A 250 -11.58 19.75 50.28
N GLN A 251 -12.61 20.46 50.76
CA GLN A 251 -13.35 20.05 51.95
C GLN A 251 -14.05 18.72 51.67
N THR A 252 -14.06 17.86 52.69
CA THR A 252 -14.73 16.55 52.73
C THR A 252 -16.20 16.66 52.34
#